data_AF-A0A316RWH5-F1
#
_entry.id   AF-A0A316RWH5-F1
#
_cell.length_a   1.000
_cell.length_b   1.000
_cell.length_c   1.000
_cell.angle_alpha   90.00
_cell.angle_beta   90.00
_cell.angle_gamma   90.00
#
_symmetry.space_group_name_H-M   'P 1'
#
loop_
_entity.id
_entity.type
_entity.pdbx_description
1 polymer ?
#
loop_
_entity_poly.entity_id
_entity_poly.type
_entity_poly.pdbx_seq_one_letter_code
_entity_poly.pdbx_strand_id
1 'polypeptide(L)' 'MFTERSGKQNRLEMVVLEELVPRDHLLRKIDATVDFSFINKICKPYYCENNGRPA' A
#
# COMPACT_ATOMS: atom_id res chain seq x y z
N MET A 1 -13.00 -8.62 48.03
CA MET A 1 -12.71 -9.46 46.85
C MET A 1 -11.72 -8.71 45.98
N PHE A 2 -10.59 -9.32 45.66
CA PHE A 2 -9.62 -8.75 44.71
C PHE A 2 -10.26 -8.74 43.32
N THR A 3 -10.42 -7.56 42.73
CA THR A 3 -10.85 -7.40 41.35
C THR A 3 -9.61 -7.19 40.49
N GLU A 4 -9.18 -8.24 39.78
CA GLU A 4 -8.16 -8.09 38.75
C GLU A 4 -8.73 -7.30 37.58
N ARG A 5 -8.19 -6.11 37.35
CA ARG A 5 -8.40 -5.40 36.08
C ARG A 5 -7.53 -6.08 35.04
N SER A 6 -8.12 -7.03 34.31
CA SER A 6 -7.53 -7.53 33.06
C SER A 6 -7.35 -6.34 32.11
N GLY A 7 -6.14 -5.78 32.05
CA GLY A 7 -5.81 -4.77 31.06
C GLY A 7 -6.11 -5.31 29.67
N LYS A 8 -6.80 -4.54 28.82
CA LYS A 8 -7.00 -4.93 27.41
C LYS A 8 -5.61 -5.04 26.78
N GLN A 9 -5.13 -6.26 26.57
CA GLN A 9 -3.91 -6.51 25.83
C GLN A 9 -4.16 -6.14 24.38
N ASN A 10 -3.53 -5.07 23.91
CA ASN A 10 -3.56 -4.73 22.50
C ASN A 10 -2.77 -5.78 21.72
N ARG A 11 -3.38 -6.34 20.67
CA ARG A 11 -2.70 -7.25 19.75
C ARG A 11 -2.35 -6.47 18.48
N LEU A 12 -1.10 -6.60 18.04
CA LEU A 12 -0.68 -6.13 16.73
C LEU A 12 -1.15 -7.14 15.68
N GLU A 13 -1.75 -6.63 14.62
CA GLU A 13 -2.07 -7.39 13.42
C GLU A 13 -1.37 -6.72 12.24
N MET A 14 -0.72 -7.53 11.42
CA MET A 14 -0.07 -7.09 10.19
C MET A 14 -0.78 -7.77 9.03
N VAL A 15 -1.24 -6.97 8.08
CA VAL A 15 -1.94 -7.46 6.89
C VAL A 15 -1.29 -6.83 5.67
N VAL A 16 -1.05 -7.66 4.64
CA VAL A 16 -0.61 -7.19 3.33
C VAL A 16 -1.85 -6.76 2.56
N LEU A 17 -1.97 -5.47 2.25
CA LEU A 17 -3.19 -4.93 1.64
C LEU A 17 -3.47 -5.55 0.26
N GLU A 18 -2.41 -5.89 -0.47
CA GLU A 18 -2.47 -6.54 -1.77
C GLU A 18 -3.12 -7.93 -1.68
N GLU A 19 -2.97 -8.63 -0.56
CA GLU A 19 -3.57 -9.95 -0.35
C GLU A 19 -5.08 -9.87 -0.07
N LEU A 20 -5.58 -8.70 0.35
CA LEU A 20 -7.01 -8.46 0.54
C LEU A 20 -7.75 -8.27 -0.78
N VAL A 21 -7.04 -8.01 -1.88
CA VAL A 21 -7.64 -7.82 -3.21
C VAL A 21 -7.96 -9.18 -3.84
N PRO A 22 -9.22 -9.48 -4.22
CA PRO A 22 -9.59 -10.74 -4.86
C PRO A 22 -8.72 -11.10 -6.06
N ARG A 23 -8.49 -12.41 -6.26
CA ARG A 23 -7.60 -12.90 -7.33
C ARG A 23 -8.12 -12.58 -8.74
N ASP A 24 -9.43 -12.56 -8.93
CA ASP A 24 -10.10 -12.31 -10.21
C ASP A 24 -10.40 -10.82 -10.47
N HIS A 25 -9.95 -9.94 -9.57
CA HIS A 25 -10.22 -8.52 -9.62
C HIS A 25 -9.67 -7.86 -10.89
N LEU A 26 -10.44 -6.94 -11.46
CA LEU A 26 -10.11 -6.25 -12.72
C LEU A 26 -8.71 -5.62 -12.70
N LEU A 27 -8.37 -4.92 -11.61
CA LEU A 27 -7.07 -4.23 -11.50
C LEU A 27 -5.88 -5.20 -11.59
N ARG A 28 -6.00 -6.45 -11.11
CA ARG A 28 -4.94 -7.47 -11.29
C ARG A 28 -4.78 -7.87 -12.74
N LYS A 29 -5.88 -7.94 -13.50
CA LYS A 29 -5.85 -8.24 -14.94
C LYS A 29 -5.22 -7.09 -15.72
N ILE A 30 -5.50 -5.84 -15.33
CA ILE A 30 -4.92 -4.65 -15.96
C ILE A 30 -3.42 -4.58 -15.66
N ASP A 31 -3.01 -4.73 -14.41
CA ASP A 31 -1.60 -4.75 -13.98
C ASP A 31 -0.79 -5.84 -14.69
N ALA A 32 -1.38 -7.02 -14.89
CA ALA A 32 -0.74 -8.11 -15.64
C ALA A 32 -0.59 -7.87 -17.15
N THR A 33 -1.29 -6.88 -17.72
CA THR A 33 -1.33 -6.65 -19.17
C THR A 33 -0.75 -5.31 -19.61
N VAL A 34 -0.63 -4.35 -18.70
CA VAL A 34 -0.15 -3.00 -19.00
C VAL A 34 1.01 -2.65 -18.07
N ASP A 35 2.19 -2.42 -18.65
CA ASP A 35 3.30 -1.81 -17.92
C ASP A 35 3.08 -0.29 -17.82
N PHE A 36 2.80 0.20 -16.60
CA PHE A 36 2.61 1.61 -16.31
C PHE A 36 3.90 2.39 -16.03
N SER A 37 5.09 1.78 -16.18
CA SER A 37 6.39 2.43 -15.95
C SER A 37 6.58 3.71 -16.76
N PHE A 38 5.89 3.84 -17.91
CA PHE A 38 5.92 5.04 -18.76
C PHE A 38 5.37 6.30 -18.06
N ILE A 39 4.46 6.16 -17.09
CA ILE A 39 3.86 7.30 -16.38
C ILE A 39 4.94 8.12 -15.69
N ASN A 40 5.94 7.48 -15.09
CA ASN A 40 7.03 8.19 -14.42
C ASN A 40 7.79 9.12 -15.38
N LYS A 41 8.01 8.69 -16.63
CA LYS A 41 8.65 9.51 -17.65
C LYS A 41 7.80 10.71 -18.04
N ILE A 42 6.49 10.50 -18.21
CA ILE A 42 5.53 11.57 -18.52
C ILE A 42 5.48 12.59 -17.39
N CYS A 43 5.46 12.11 -16.14
CA CYS A 43 5.29 12.99 -15.00
C CYS A 43 6.58 13.68 -14.55
N LYS A 44 7.76 13.20 -14.97
CA LYS A 44 9.08 13.72 -14.57
C LYS A 44 9.18 15.26 -14.60
N PRO A 45 8.73 15.98 -15.66
CA PRO A 45 8.85 17.43 -15.73
C PRO A 45 8.05 18.18 -14.64
N TYR A 46 7.06 17.52 -14.02
CA TYR A 46 6.22 18.11 -12.97
C TYR A 46 6.77 17.88 -11.56
N TYR A 47 7.84 17.09 -11.42
CA TYR A 47 8.50 16.84 -10.13
C TYR A 47 9.69 17.78 -9.94
N CYS A 48 9.93 18.16 -8.69
CA CYS A 48 11.10 18.95 -8.32
C CYS A 48 12.35 18.06 -8.28
N GLU A 49 13.39 18.41 -9.03
CA GLU A 49 14.63 17.65 -9.10
C GLU A 49 15.45 17.70 -7.79
N ASN A 50 15.40 18.83 -7.09
CA ASN A 50 16.35 19.13 -5.99
C ASN A 50 15.73 19.09 -4.59
N ASN A 51 14.40 19.09 -4.49
CA ASN A 51 13.69 19.11 -3.20
C ASN A 51 12.45 18.21 -3.21
N GLY A 52 12.40 17.25 -4.16
CA GLY A 52 11.36 16.22 -4.21
C GLY A 52 11.69 15.03 -3.31
N ARG A 53 10.67 14.22 -3.01
CA ARG A 53 10.90 12.88 -2.46
C ARG A 53 11.58 12.02 -3.55
N PRO A 54 12.66 11.28 -3.23
CA PRO A 54 13.25 10.34 -4.18
C PRO A 54 12.19 9.39 -4.73
N ALA A 55 12.13 9.29 -6.05
CA ALA A 55 11.25 8.38 -6.78
C ALA A 55 11.97 7.06 -7.07
#